data_AF-A0A246G6Y9-F1
#
_entry.id   AF-A0A246G6Y9-F1
#
_cell.length_a   1.000
_cell.length_b   1.000
_cell.length_c   1.000
_cell.angle_alpha   90.00
_cell.angle_beta   90.00
_cell.angle_gamma   90.00
#
_symmetry.space_group_name_H-M   'P 1'
#
loop_
_entity.id
_entity.type
_entity.pdbx_description
1 polymer ?
#
loop_
_entity_poly.entity_id
_entity_poly.type
_entity_poly.pdbx_seq_one_letter_code
_entity_poly.pdbx_strand_id
1 'polypeptide(L)'
;MHEKHYLVCNACANGRNINIEYKSGPGSIKSETIKKQFIERDLFNANSLTEIQWRMKNTNLTKEKLVEWLTENKAGIESLGYEKINELFGTSFNNFTSKNILSNTVIEYFSSINNYNKIFK
;
A
#
# COMPACT_ATOMS: atom_id res chain seq x y z
N MET A 1 9.33 -22.23 1.91
CA MET A 1 9.96 -20.96 2.33
C MET A 1 10.09 -20.13 1.06
N HIS A 2 9.20 -19.16 0.79
CA HIS A 2 9.33 -18.32 -0.41
C HIS A 2 10.29 -17.18 -0.06
N GLU A 3 11.42 -17.19 -0.73
CA GLU A 3 12.52 -16.23 -0.60
C GLU A 3 11.99 -14.81 -0.82
N LYS A 4 12.18 -13.94 0.17
CA LYS A 4 11.77 -12.52 0.08
C LYS A 4 12.78 -11.78 -0.77
N HIS A 5 12.52 -11.65 -2.06
CA HIS A 5 13.28 -10.76 -2.93
C HIS A 5 12.78 -9.32 -2.76
N TYR A 6 13.29 -8.65 -1.72
CA TYR A 6 13.17 -7.21 -1.59
C TYR A 6 14.32 -6.58 -2.37
N LEU A 7 13.98 -5.88 -3.46
CA LEU A 7 14.96 -5.12 -4.23
C LEU A 7 14.70 -3.64 -3.99
N VAL A 8 15.62 -2.99 -3.29
CA VAL A 8 15.69 -1.53 -3.29
C VAL A 8 16.32 -1.13 -4.61
N CYS A 9 15.53 -0.50 -5.47
CA CYS A 9 16.01 0.05 -6.72
C CYS A 9 16.49 1.47 -6.47
N ASN A 10 17.80 1.64 -6.31
CA ASN A 10 18.39 2.97 -6.10
C ASN A 10 18.34 3.79 -7.41
N ALA A 11 17.78 5.00 -7.36
CA ALA A 11 17.71 5.96 -8.47
C ALA A 11 16.93 5.54 -9.74
N CYS A 12 16.01 4.57 -9.66
CA CYS A 12 15.44 3.90 -10.85
C CYS A 12 14.30 4.62 -11.57
N ALA A 13 13.48 5.44 -10.89
CA ALA A 13 12.49 6.27 -11.55
C ALA A 13 12.83 7.74 -11.32
N ASN A 14 13.46 8.38 -12.31
CA ASN A 14 13.82 9.79 -12.27
C ASN A 14 14.66 10.16 -11.03
N GLY A 15 15.62 9.29 -10.65
CA GLY A 15 16.50 9.53 -9.50
C GLY A 15 15.90 9.21 -8.12
N ARG A 16 14.72 8.58 -8.04
CA ARG A 16 14.10 8.16 -6.78
C ARG A 16 14.44 6.71 -6.42
N ASN A 17 14.61 6.46 -5.11
CA ASN A 17 14.70 5.11 -4.57
C ASN A 17 13.30 4.51 -4.53
N ILE A 18 13.11 3.35 -5.16
CA ILE A 18 11.85 2.62 -5.14
C ILE A 18 12.06 1.27 -4.49
N ASN A 19 11.19 0.94 -3.54
CA ASN A 19 11.09 -0.37 -2.94
C ASN A 19 10.22 -1.25 -3.83
N ILE A 20 10.87 -2.16 -4.55
CA ILE A 20 10.20 -3.10 -5.44
C ILE A 20 10.12 -4.45 -4.76
N GLU A 21 8.90 -4.93 -4.53
CA GLU A 21 8.64 -6.27 -4.03
C GLU A 21 7.98 -7.13 -5.11
N TYR A 22 8.48 -8.36 -5.27
CA TYR A 22 7.92 -9.32 -6.21
C TYR A 22 7.02 -10.32 -5.49
N LYS A 23 5.81 -10.52 -6.01
CA LYS A 23 4.84 -11.51 -5.56
C LYS A 23 4.45 -12.39 -6.73
N SER A 24 4.54 -13.71 -6.56
CA SER A 24 4.22 -14.66 -7.62
C SER A 24 3.39 -15.83 -7.14
N GLY A 25 2.36 -16.18 -7.92
CA GLY A 25 1.56 -17.38 -7.75
C GLY A 25 0.24 -17.16 -6.98
N PRO A 26 -0.76 -18.03 -7.19
CA PRO A 26 -2.06 -17.92 -6.54
C PRO A 26 -1.92 -18.13 -5.03
N GLY A 27 -2.57 -17.28 -4.23
CA GLY A 27 -2.52 -17.36 -2.76
C GLY A 27 -1.20 -16.89 -2.15
N SER A 28 -0.26 -16.37 -2.95
CA SER A 28 0.99 -15.74 -2.47
C SER A 28 0.74 -14.48 -1.65
N ILE A 29 -0.47 -13.92 -1.75
CA ILE A 29 -0.91 -12.76 -0.99
C ILE A 29 -2.22 -13.12 -0.31
N LYS A 30 -2.27 -12.80 0.98
CA LYS A 30 -3.44 -12.96 1.85
C LYS A 30 -3.69 -11.64 2.57
N SER A 31 -4.83 -11.53 3.26
CA SER A 31 -5.15 -10.39 4.12
C SER A 31 -3.99 -10.04 5.08
N GLU A 32 -3.41 -11.07 5.74
CA GLU A 32 -2.24 -10.93 6.61
C GLU A 32 -0.99 -10.34 5.90
N THR A 33 -0.83 -10.61 4.60
CA THR A 33 0.25 -10.03 3.80
C THR A 33 0.03 -8.53 3.60
N ILE A 34 -1.21 -8.10 3.30
CA ILE A 34 -1.56 -6.69 3.19
C ILE A 34 -1.34 -5.98 4.53
N LYS A 35 -1.78 -6.58 5.64
CA LYS A 35 -1.55 -6.03 6.98
C LYS A 35 -0.06 -5.80 7.26
N LYS A 36 0.73 -6.87 7.28
CA LYS A 36 2.13 -6.83 7.76
C LYS A 36 3.09 -6.12 6.82
N GLN A 37 2.86 -6.26 5.51
CA GLN A 37 3.86 -5.82 4.52
C GLN A 37 3.43 -4.53 3.85
N PHE A 38 2.17 -4.42 3.45
CA PHE A 38 1.73 -3.18 2.80
C PHE A 38 1.44 -2.09 3.83
N ILE A 39 0.57 -2.34 4.82
CA ILE A 39 0.16 -1.32 5.80
C ILE A 39 1.28 -1.04 6.81
N GLU A 40 1.70 -2.05 7.58
CA GLU A 40 2.59 -1.86 8.74
C GLU A 40 4.05 -1.61 8.35
N ARG A 41 4.46 -2.00 7.13
CA ARG A 41 5.84 -1.82 6.66
C ARG A 41 5.94 -0.78 5.55
N ASP A 42 5.25 -0.97 4.43
CA ASP A 42 5.48 -0.12 3.26
C ASP A 42 4.88 1.27 3.44
N LEU A 43 3.60 1.38 3.82
CA LEU A 43 2.97 2.67 4.10
C LEU A 43 3.61 3.34 5.32
N PHE A 44 4.03 2.59 6.34
CA PHE A 44 4.68 3.19 7.50
C PHE A 44 6.06 3.80 7.17
N ASN A 45 6.87 3.14 6.32
CA ASN A 45 8.25 3.56 6.07
C ASN A 45 8.43 4.46 4.85
N ALA A 46 7.49 4.48 3.90
CA ALA A 46 7.62 5.32 2.71
C ALA A 46 7.41 6.81 3.03
N ASN A 47 8.09 7.67 2.28
CA ASN A 47 7.85 9.12 2.28
C ASN A 47 6.83 9.51 1.20
N SER A 48 6.61 8.63 0.21
CA SER A 48 5.65 8.82 -0.87
C SER A 48 5.17 7.47 -1.39
N LEU A 49 3.91 7.38 -1.82
CA LEU A 49 3.41 6.18 -2.52
C LEU A 49 4.21 5.84 -3.78
N THR A 50 4.91 6.81 -4.38
CA THR A 50 5.77 6.57 -5.55
C THR A 50 7.03 5.76 -5.23
N GLU A 51 7.38 5.61 -3.95
CA GLU A 51 8.48 4.78 -3.48
C GLU A 51 8.08 3.32 -3.29
N ILE A 52 6.78 2.97 -3.42
CA ILE A 52 6.27 1.63 -3.19
C ILE A 52 5.84 1.04 -4.54
N GLN A 53 6.38 -0.12 -4.89
CA GLN A 53 5.92 -0.88 -6.05
C GLN A 53 5.89 -2.38 -5.75
N TRP A 54 4.72 -2.99 -5.94
CA TRP A 54 4.56 -4.45 -5.88
C TRP A 54 4.39 -4.97 -7.31
N ARG A 55 5.23 -5.92 -7.72
CA ARG A 55 5.17 -6.60 -9.02
C ARG A 55 4.53 -7.96 -8.87
N MET A 56 3.41 -8.16 -9.53
CA MET A 56 2.38 -9.14 -9.19
C MET A 56 2.18 -10.09 -10.35
N LYS A 57 2.80 -11.27 -10.30
CA LYS A 57 2.66 -12.28 -11.37
C LYS A 57 1.77 -13.43 -10.93
N ASN A 58 0.67 -13.67 -11.64
CA ASN A 58 -0.26 -14.78 -11.37
C ASN A 58 -0.76 -14.80 -9.91
N THR A 59 -0.96 -13.64 -9.30
CA THR A 59 -1.51 -13.52 -7.94
C THR A 59 -3.03 -13.36 -7.97
N ASN A 60 -3.69 -13.49 -6.82
CA ASN A 60 -5.12 -13.28 -6.63
C ASN A 60 -5.46 -11.89 -6.06
N LEU A 61 -4.49 -10.96 -5.95
CA LEU A 61 -4.78 -9.61 -5.49
C LEU A 61 -5.40 -8.81 -6.66
N THR A 62 -6.69 -8.57 -6.57
CA THR A 62 -7.38 -7.57 -7.37
C THR A 62 -7.57 -6.29 -6.55
N LYS A 63 -8.03 -5.22 -7.20
CA LYS A 63 -8.42 -3.98 -6.54
C LYS A 63 -9.52 -4.23 -5.50
N GLU A 64 -10.54 -5.00 -5.85
CA GLU A 64 -11.66 -5.36 -4.97
C GLU A 64 -11.14 -6.15 -3.76
N LYS A 65 -10.23 -7.10 -4.00
CA LYS A 65 -9.62 -7.89 -2.92
C LYS A 65 -8.73 -7.04 -2.02
N LEU A 66 -8.01 -6.07 -2.57
CA LEU A 66 -7.25 -5.11 -1.78
C LEU A 66 -8.19 -4.29 -0.87
N VAL A 67 -9.27 -3.73 -1.40
CA VAL A 67 -10.25 -2.93 -0.63
C VAL A 67 -10.88 -3.76 0.49
N GLU A 68 -11.26 -5.01 0.21
CA GLU A 68 -11.73 -5.97 1.21
C GLU A 68 -10.71 -6.14 2.34
N TRP A 69 -9.45 -6.46 2.00
CA TRP A 69 -8.40 -6.69 2.99
C TRP A 69 -7.96 -5.43 3.74
N LEU A 70 -7.98 -4.26 3.11
CA LEU A 70 -7.76 -2.98 3.80
C LEU A 70 -8.89 -2.70 4.81
N THR A 71 -10.13 -3.05 4.46
CA THR A 71 -11.29 -2.91 5.35
C THR A 71 -11.19 -3.86 6.55
N GLU A 72 -10.81 -5.12 6.34
CA GLU A 72 -10.55 -6.09 7.42
C GLU A 72 -9.44 -5.60 8.37
N ASN A 73 -8.43 -4.91 7.82
CA ASN A 73 -7.26 -4.43 8.56
C ASN A 73 -7.29 -2.92 8.82
N LYS A 74 -8.49 -2.33 8.89
CA LYS A 74 -8.70 -0.89 9.06
C LYS A 74 -7.96 -0.31 10.26
N ALA A 75 -7.90 -1.05 11.37
CA ALA A 75 -7.14 -0.65 12.57
C ALA A 75 -5.65 -0.43 12.31
N GLY A 76 -5.05 -1.17 11.38
CA GLY A 76 -3.65 -0.96 10.96
C GLY A 76 -3.48 0.37 10.24
N ILE A 77 -4.45 0.76 9.39
CA ILE A 77 -4.45 2.07 8.71
C ILE A 77 -4.61 3.20 9.72
N GLU A 78 -5.53 3.05 10.69
CA GLU A 78 -5.73 4.03 11.76
C GLU A 78 -4.49 4.22 12.63
N SER A 79 -3.66 3.17 12.77
CA SER A 79 -2.41 3.21 13.52
C SER A 79 -1.30 4.03 12.84
N LEU A 80 -1.37 4.24 11.52
CA LEU A 80 -0.42 5.09 10.79
C LEU A 80 -0.47 6.55 11.27
N GLY A 81 -1.64 6.99 11.72
CA GLY A 81 -1.87 8.36 12.18
C GLY A 81 -2.05 9.37 11.03
N TYR A 82 -2.57 10.54 11.39
CA TYR A 82 -2.88 11.61 10.44
C TYR A 82 -1.64 12.08 9.67
N GLU A 83 -0.52 12.29 10.37
CA GLU A 83 0.70 12.85 9.78
C GLU A 83 1.22 11.97 8.63
N LYS A 84 1.33 10.66 8.84
CA LYS A 84 1.81 9.72 7.81
C LYS A 84 0.82 9.61 6.64
N ILE A 85 -0.49 9.59 6.90
CA ILE A 85 -1.49 9.58 5.82
C ILE A 85 -1.43 10.87 5.00
N ASN A 86 -1.31 12.02 5.66
CA ASN A 86 -1.20 13.31 4.97
C ASN A 86 0.08 13.40 4.12
N GLU A 87 1.20 12.89 4.65
CA GLU A 87 2.47 12.78 3.91
C GLU A 87 2.33 11.94 2.64
N LEU A 88 1.74 10.75 2.74
CA LEU A 88 1.66 9.80 1.63
C LEU A 88 0.63 10.19 0.56
N PHE A 89 -0.54 10.69 0.98
CA PHE A 89 -1.69 10.88 0.09
C PHE A 89 -1.96 12.36 -0.24
N GLY A 90 -1.25 13.30 0.41
CA GLY A 90 -1.26 14.73 0.11
C GLY A 90 -2.47 15.50 0.65
N THR A 91 -2.51 16.79 0.32
CA THR A 91 -3.43 17.81 0.85
C THR A 91 -4.92 17.57 0.57
N SER A 92 -5.27 16.62 -0.30
CA SER A 92 -6.66 16.16 -0.46
C SER A 92 -7.22 15.47 0.80
N PHE A 93 -6.36 15.18 1.79
CA PHE A 93 -6.71 14.65 3.10
C PHE A 93 -6.69 15.73 4.21
N ASN A 94 -6.49 17.00 3.84
CA ASN A 94 -6.61 18.12 4.77
C ASN A 94 -8.07 18.25 5.21
N ASN A 95 -8.29 18.37 6.53
CA ASN A 95 -9.57 18.57 7.24
C ASN A 95 -10.24 17.33 7.86
N PHE A 96 -9.61 16.16 7.85
CA PHE A 96 -10.17 15.00 8.56
C PHE A 96 -9.69 14.94 10.01
N THR A 97 -10.59 15.26 10.94
CA THR A 97 -10.32 15.28 12.39
C THR A 97 -10.52 13.92 13.08
N SER A 98 -11.05 12.90 12.39
CA SER A 98 -11.31 11.58 12.98
C SER A 98 -10.54 10.44 12.29
N LYS A 99 -10.01 9.51 13.10
CA LYS A 99 -9.25 8.33 12.63
C LYS A 99 -10.05 7.45 11.68
N ASN A 100 -11.34 7.27 11.96
CA ASN A 100 -12.23 6.44 11.15
C ASN A 100 -12.44 7.04 9.75
N ILE A 101 -12.56 8.37 9.65
CA ILE A 101 -12.66 9.03 8.34
C ILE A 101 -11.36 8.86 7.56
N LEU A 102 -10.20 9.07 8.19
CA LEU A 102 -8.90 8.89 7.54
C LEU A 102 -8.71 7.49 6.94
N SER A 103 -9.00 6.44 7.72
CA SER A 103 -8.85 5.07 7.25
C SER A 103 -9.83 4.72 6.13
N ASN A 104 -11.08 5.22 6.19
CA ASN A 104 -12.04 5.09 5.08
C ASN A 104 -11.55 5.80 3.82
N THR A 105 -10.99 7.01 3.92
CA THR A 105 -10.51 7.74 2.74
C THR A 105 -9.31 7.04 2.10
N VAL A 106 -8.42 6.42 2.89
CA VAL A 106 -7.33 5.57 2.35
C VAL A 106 -7.90 4.35 1.61
N ILE A 107 -8.91 3.68 2.18
CA ILE A 107 -9.59 2.54 1.53
C ILE A 107 -10.23 3.00 0.21
N GLU A 108 -10.94 4.12 0.22
CA GLU A 108 -11.59 4.70 -0.94
C GLU A 108 -10.60 5.12 -2.03
N TYR A 109 -9.43 5.63 -1.66
CA TYR A 109 -8.35 5.94 -2.60
C TYR A 109 -7.99 4.71 -3.45
N PHE A 110 -7.91 3.52 -2.84
CA PHE A 110 -7.59 2.27 -3.52
C PHE A 110 -8.79 1.62 -4.24
N SER A 111 -10.02 2.10 -4.03
CA SER A 111 -11.19 1.70 -4.82
C SER A 111 -11.13 2.19 -6.28
N SER A 112 -10.23 3.12 -6.58
CA SER A 112 -9.90 3.55 -7.95
C SER A 112 -8.83 2.64 -8.59
N ILE A 113 -9.14 2.09 -9.76
CA ILE A 113 -8.21 1.21 -10.49
C ILE A 113 -6.91 1.94 -10.86
N ASN A 114 -6.99 3.24 -11.15
CA ASN A 114 -5.81 4.05 -11.48
C ASN A 114 -4.86 4.18 -10.29
N ASN A 115 -5.40 4.32 -9.08
CA ASN A 115 -4.61 4.41 -7.86
C ASN A 115 -4.04 3.06 -7.44
N TYR A 116 -4.83 1.99 -7.54
CA TYR A 116 -4.35 0.62 -7.38
C TYR A 116 -3.16 0.33 -8.31
N ASN A 117 -3.31 0.62 -9.60
CA ASN A 117 -2.27 0.38 -10.60
C ASN A 117 -1.03 1.27 -10.44
N LYS A 118 -1.02 2.30 -9.56
CA LYS A 118 0.21 3.04 -9.27
C LYS A 118 1.21 2.20 -8.48
N ILE A 119 0.71 1.38 -7.55
CA ILE A 119 1.53 0.59 -6.62
C ILE A 119 1.62 -0.86 -7.09
N PHE A 120 0.49 -1.48 -7.45
CA PHE A 120 0.40 -2.89 -7.79
C PHE A 120 0.47 -3.05 -9.32
N LYS A 121 1.57 -3.63 -9.81
CA LYS A 121 1.94 -3.74 -11.23
C LYS A 121 1.97 -5.18 -11.71
#